data_AF-A0A0L9U884-F1
#
_entry.id   AF-A0A0L9U884-F1
#
_cell.length_a   1.000
_cell.length_b   1.000
_cell.length_c   1.000
_cell.angle_alpha   90.00
_cell.angle_beta   90.00
_cell.angle_gamma   90.00
#
_symmetry.space_group_name_H-M   'P 1'
#
loop_
_entity.id
_entity.type
_entity.pdbx_description
1 polymer ?
#
loop_
_entity_poly.entity_id
_entity_poly.type
_entity_poly.pdbx_seq_one_letter_code
_entity_poly.pdbx_strand_id
1 'polypeptide(L)'
;MFMRMSIASNIKSAIPKTENAKEFMKLVEERSQTADKSLAGTLMSTLTTMKFDGSRTMHEHVIGMTNIAARLKSLGMKVDETFLVQFILNSLPSEYGPF
;
A
#
# COMPACT_ATOMS: atom_id res chain seq x y z
N MET A 1 -4.88 8.14 32.17
CA MET A 1 -4.18 7.53 31.00
C MET A 1 -4.44 8.36 29.74
N PHE A 2 -3.87 9.56 29.65
CA PHE A 2 -4.12 10.52 28.55
C PHE A 2 -3.46 10.11 27.22
N MET A 3 -2.39 9.32 27.27
CA MET A 3 -1.61 8.91 26.09
C MET A 3 -2.39 8.11 25.04
N ARG A 4 -3.52 7.48 25.42
CA ARG A 4 -4.37 6.68 24.52
C ARG A 4 -5.57 7.45 23.95
N MET A 5 -5.68 8.75 24.23
CA MET A 5 -6.81 9.57 23.80
C MET A 5 -6.63 10.06 22.35
N SER A 6 -5.38 10.31 21.94
CA SER A 6 -4.99 10.85 20.62
C SER A 6 -4.68 9.80 19.56
N ILE A 7 -4.72 8.51 19.91
CA ILE A 7 -4.41 7.41 18.99
C ILE A 7 -5.68 6.89 18.32
N ALA A 8 -5.58 6.63 17.01
CA ALA A 8 -6.64 6.01 16.22
C ALA A 8 -7.13 4.68 16.84
N SER A 9 -8.43 4.43 16.79
CA SER A 9 -9.08 3.31 17.48
C SER A 9 -8.54 1.93 17.06
N ASN A 10 -8.17 1.78 15.79
CA ASN A 10 -7.57 0.56 15.22
C ASN A 10 -6.19 0.25 15.81
N ILE A 11 -5.38 1.27 16.11
CA ILE A 11 -4.07 1.11 16.75
C ILE A 11 -4.25 0.91 18.26
N LYS A 12 -5.22 1.60 18.85
CA LYS A 12 -5.51 1.54 20.28
C LYS A 12 -5.90 0.15 20.76
N SER A 13 -6.70 -0.60 20.00
CA SER A 13 -7.10 -1.97 20.36
C SER A 13 -5.95 -2.98 20.29
N ALA A 14 -4.94 -2.73 19.44
CA ALA A 14 -3.81 -3.62 19.22
C ALA A 14 -2.63 -3.42 20.20
N ILE A 15 -2.68 -2.39 21.05
CA ILE A 15 -1.59 -2.03 21.97
C ILE A 15 -2.01 -2.35 23.43
N PRO A 16 -1.23 -3.19 24.14
CA PRO A 16 -1.42 -3.47 25.57
C PRO A 16 -1.42 -2.19 26.42
N LYS A 17 -2.11 -2.21 27.56
CA LYS A 17 -2.01 -1.10 28.53
C LYS A 17 -0.62 -1.15 29.16
N THR A 18 0.16 -0.09 28.99
CA THR A 18 1.42 0.15 29.70
C THR A 18 1.31 1.44 30.49
N GLU A 19 1.95 1.50 31.66
CA GLU A 19 2.05 2.72 32.47
C GLU A 19 3.25 3.59 32.05
N ASN A 20 4.24 2.97 31.40
CA ASN A 20 5.44 3.64 30.91
C ASN A 20 5.21 4.27 29.53
N ALA A 21 5.38 5.59 29.44
CA ALA A 21 5.24 6.36 28.21
C ALA A 21 6.24 5.92 27.11
N LYS A 22 7.48 5.58 27.49
CA LYS A 22 8.53 5.16 26.55
C LYS A 22 8.20 3.81 25.91
N GLU A 23 7.72 2.86 26.71
CA GLU A 23 7.29 1.55 26.21
C GLU A 23 6.05 1.68 25.33
N PHE A 24 5.11 2.55 25.72
CA PHE A 24 3.93 2.83 24.92
C PHE A 24 4.29 3.37 23.53
N MET A 25 5.17 4.38 23.46
CA MET A 25 5.63 4.94 22.18
C MET A 25 6.31 3.89 21.31
N LYS A 26 7.14 3.02 21.90
CA LYS A 26 7.80 1.93 21.18
C LYS A 26 6.79 0.95 20.57
N LEU A 27 5.76 0.57 21.33
CA LEU A 27 4.70 -0.32 20.84
C LEU A 27 3.87 0.32 19.71
N VAL A 28 3.60 1.64 19.80
CA VAL A 28 2.92 2.38 18.73
C VAL A 28 3.75 2.36 17.45
N GLU A 29 5.05 2.64 17.56
CA GLU A 29 5.98 2.63 16.43
C GLU A 29 6.06 1.24 15.77
N GLU A 30 6.28 0.19 16.57
CA GLU A 30 6.35 -1.20 16.09
C GLU A 30 5.06 -1.63 15.36
N ARG A 31 3.89 -1.23 15.89
CA ARG A 31 2.60 -1.52 15.26
C ARG A 31 2.38 -0.72 13.97
N SER A 32 2.77 0.56 13.95
CA SER A 32 2.71 1.39 12.74
C SER A 32 3.56 0.78 11.63
N GLN A 33 4.82 0.44 11.92
CA GLN A 33 5.72 -0.20 10.95
C GLN A 33 5.15 -1.53 10.43
N THR A 34 4.50 -2.31 11.30
CA THR A 34 3.85 -3.57 10.90
C THR A 34 2.66 -3.31 9.96
N ALA A 35 1.83 -2.31 10.28
CA ALA A 35 0.71 -1.91 9.44
C ALA A 35 1.17 -1.39 8.08
N ASP A 36 2.22 -0.56 8.04
CA ASP A 36 2.82 -0.03 6.82
C ASP A 36 3.37 -1.15 5.94
N LYS A 37 4.07 -2.14 6.53
CA LYS A 37 4.55 -3.34 5.81
C LYS A 37 3.39 -4.15 5.23
N SER A 38 2.32 -4.37 6.01
CA SER A 38 1.14 -5.09 5.54
C SER A 38 0.47 -4.35 4.38
N LEU A 39 0.31 -3.03 4.51
CA LEU A 39 -0.30 -2.19 3.48
C LEU A 39 0.54 -2.18 2.20
N ALA A 40 1.87 -2.07 2.32
CA ALA A 40 2.76 -2.14 1.19
C ALA A 40 2.67 -3.49 0.48
N GLY A 41 2.57 -4.60 1.22
CA GLY A 41 2.33 -5.93 0.67
C GLY A 41 1.01 -6.03 -0.11
N THR A 42 -0.08 -5.49 0.44
CA THR A 42 -1.38 -5.46 -0.24
C THR A 42 -1.34 -4.62 -1.52
N LEU A 43 -0.69 -3.46 -1.48
CA LEU A 43 -0.54 -2.58 -2.65
C LEU A 43 0.32 -3.24 -3.74
N MET A 44 1.42 -3.89 -3.38
CA MET A 44 2.24 -4.66 -4.32
C MET A 44 1.46 -5.80 -4.96
N SER A 45 0.71 -6.56 -4.16
CA SER A 45 -0.16 -7.63 -4.67
C SER A 45 -1.22 -7.08 -5.63
N THR A 46 -1.82 -5.94 -5.30
CA THR A 46 -2.78 -5.28 -6.18
C THR A 46 -2.10 -4.86 -7.49
N LEU A 47 -0.93 -4.22 -7.43
CA LEU A 47 -0.20 -3.77 -8.61
C LEU A 47 0.15 -4.91 -9.57
N THR A 48 0.53 -6.09 -9.06
CA THR A 48 0.94 -7.24 -9.87
C THR A 48 -0.22 -8.06 -10.40
N THR A 49 -1.38 -8.04 -9.72
CA THR A 49 -2.55 -8.84 -10.08
C THR A 49 -3.63 -8.05 -10.82
N MET A 50 -3.56 -6.71 -10.80
CA MET A 50 -4.51 -5.85 -11.50
C MET A 50 -4.55 -6.19 -12.99
N LYS A 51 -5.76 -6.36 -13.52
CA LYS A 51 -6.03 -6.61 -14.94
C LYS A 51 -6.92 -5.53 -15.51
N PHE A 52 -6.71 -5.23 -16.78
CA PHE A 52 -7.60 -4.37 -17.54
C PHE A 52 -8.77 -5.21 -18.06
N ASP A 53 -9.99 -4.85 -17.64
CA ASP A 53 -11.23 -5.59 -17.93
C ASP A 53 -12.13 -4.86 -18.94
N GLY A 54 -11.68 -3.74 -19.49
CA GLY A 54 -12.45 -2.92 -20.42
C GLY A 54 -13.60 -2.12 -19.80
N SER A 55 -13.81 -2.20 -18.48
CA SER A 55 -14.89 -1.45 -17.79
C SER A 55 -14.65 0.06 -17.73
N ARG A 56 -13.38 0.46 -17.82
CA ARG A 56 -12.88 1.85 -17.77
C ARG A 56 -11.96 2.11 -18.95
N THR A 57 -11.63 3.37 -19.18
CA THR A 57 -10.69 3.73 -20.24
C THR A 57 -9.27 3.26 -19.91
N MET A 58 -8.44 3.06 -20.95
CA MET A 58 -7.05 2.67 -20.77
C MET A 58 -6.26 3.70 -19.94
N HIS A 59 -6.55 4.98 -20.14
CA HIS A 59 -5.94 6.07 -19.40
C HIS A 59 -6.26 6.01 -17.89
N GLU A 60 -7.52 5.76 -17.53
CA GLU A 60 -7.93 5.58 -16.12
C GLU A 60 -7.28 4.36 -15.48
N HIS A 61 -7.10 3.28 -16.23
CA HIS A 61 -6.40 2.09 -15.76
C HIS A 61 -4.93 2.39 -15.44
N VAL A 62 -4.22 3.06 -16.35
CA VAL A 62 -2.82 3.49 -16.15
C VAL A 62 -2.70 4.42 -14.94
N ILE A 63 -3.57 5.43 -14.82
CA ILE A 63 -3.60 6.31 -13.64
C ILE A 63 -3.79 5.52 -12.35
N GLY A 64 -4.69 4.52 -12.36
CA GLY A 64 -4.92 3.63 -11.22
C GLY A 64 -3.63 2.92 -10.79
N MET A 65 -2.89 2.35 -11.74
CA MET A 65 -1.61 1.68 -11.46
C MET A 65 -0.52 2.65 -10.98
N THR A 66 -0.41 3.82 -11.61
CA THR A 66 0.54 4.87 -11.20
C THR A 66 0.26 5.38 -9.79
N ASN A 67 -1.01 5.51 -9.40
CA ASN A 67 -1.39 5.90 -8.04
C ASN A 67 -0.97 4.83 -7.01
N ILE A 68 -1.13 3.54 -7.32
CA ILE A 68 -0.62 2.47 -6.46
C ILE A 68 0.90 2.57 -6.28
N ALA A 69 1.64 2.79 -7.37
CA ALA A 69 3.09 3.00 -7.31
C ALA A 69 3.50 4.24 -6.49
N ALA A 70 2.74 5.34 -6.60
CA ALA A 70 2.97 6.54 -5.79
C ALA A 70 2.72 6.29 -4.29
N ARG A 71 1.68 5.53 -3.95
CA ARG A 71 1.39 5.11 -2.56
C ARG A 71 2.50 4.21 -2.01
N LEU A 72 2.98 3.24 -2.80
CA LEU A 72 4.12 2.41 -2.43
C LEU A 72 5.37 3.25 -2.15
N LYS A 73 5.65 4.26 -3.00
CA LYS A 73 6.75 5.20 -2.79
C LYS A 73 6.63 5.95 -1.47
N SER A 74 5.41 6.35 -1.07
CA SER A 74 5.19 7.00 0.23
C SER A 74 5.46 6.09 1.44
N LEU A 75 5.40 4.77 1.25
CA LEU A 75 5.74 3.75 2.25
C LEU A 75 7.22 3.32 2.18
N GLY A 76 8.06 4.04 1.43
CA GLY A 76 9.48 3.73 1.25
C GLY A 76 9.77 2.63 0.22
N MET A 77 8.76 2.12 -0.50
CA MET A 77 8.93 1.14 -1.57
C MET A 77 8.85 1.80 -2.94
N LYS A 78 9.99 2.18 -3.50
CA LYS A 78 10.05 2.76 -4.85
C LYS A 78 9.90 1.65 -5.90
N VAL A 79 8.87 1.75 -6.73
CA VAL A 79 8.75 0.95 -7.96
C VAL A 79 9.50 1.68 -9.06
N ASP A 80 10.41 0.99 -9.76
CA ASP A 80 11.09 1.57 -10.92
C ASP A 80 10.10 1.81 -12.06
N GLU A 81 10.34 2.85 -12.85
CA GLU A 81 9.47 3.18 -13.98
C GLU A 81 9.43 2.04 -15.02
N THR A 82 10.56 1.37 -15.25
CA THR A 82 10.65 0.23 -16.17
C THR A 82 9.76 -0.93 -15.69
N PHE A 83 9.76 -1.20 -14.38
CA PHE A 83 8.88 -2.21 -13.79
C PHE A 83 7.42 -1.79 -13.84
N LEU A 84 7.10 -0.52 -13.60
CA LEU A 84 5.74 -0.02 -13.71
C LEU A 84 5.18 -0.19 -15.13
N VAL A 85 5.96 0.14 -16.15
CA VAL A 85 5.60 -0.11 -17.56
C VAL A 85 5.36 -1.59 -17.80
N GLN A 86 6.24 -2.47 -17.31
CA GLN A 86 6.05 -3.93 -17.45
C GLN A 86 4.78 -4.42 -16.76
N PHE A 87 4.44 -3.91 -15.56
CA PHE A 87 3.20 -4.27 -14.88
C PHE A 87 1.97 -3.81 -15.66
N ILE A 88 2.01 -2.59 -16.21
CA ILE A 88 0.93 -2.06 -17.06
C ILE A 88 0.74 -2.97 -18.27
N LEU A 89 1.82 -3.32 -18.99
CA LEU A 89 1.73 -4.23 -20.14
C LEU A 89 1.19 -5.61 -19.76
N ASN A 90 1.66 -6.19 -18.65
CA ASN A 90 1.19 -7.48 -18.14
C ASN A 90 -0.26 -7.45 -17.65
N SER A 91 -0.84 -6.28 -17.41
CA SER A 91 -2.24 -6.12 -17.01
C SER A 91 -3.21 -6.18 -18.19
N LEU A 92 -2.72 -6.00 -19.42
CA LEU A 92 -3.55 -5.95 -20.62
C LEU A 92 -3.98 -7.35 -21.08
N PRO A 93 -5.17 -7.47 -21.70
CA PRO A 93 -5.58 -8.68 -22.42
C PRO A 93 -4.63 -9.01 -23.57
N SER A 94 -4.62 -10.28 -23.98
CA SER A 94 -3.82 -10.76 -25.13
C SER A 94 -4.15 -10.07 -26.45
N GLU A 95 -5.33 -9.47 -26.56
CA GLU A 95 -5.79 -8.67 -27.72
C GLU A 95 -4.91 -7.44 -27.97
N TYR A 96 -4.20 -6.96 -26.95
CA TYR A 96 -3.25 -5.85 -27.02
C TYR A 96 -1.80 -6.31 -27.21
N GLY A 97 -1.59 -7.62 -27.43
CA GLY A 97 -0.28 -8.20 -27.69
C GLY A 97 0.31 -7.78 -29.04
N PRO A 98 1.63 -7.97 -29.24
CA PRO A 98 2.27 -7.70 -30.52
C PRO A 98 1.62 -8.56 -31.63
N PHE A 99 1.32 -7.90 -32.76
CA PHE A 99 0.80 -8.50 -33.99
C PHE A 99 1.74 -9.55 -34.58
#